data_AF-A0A378I6Y8-F1
#
_entry.id   AF-A0A378I6Y8-F1
#
_cell.length_a   1.000
_cell.length_b   1.000
_cell.length_c   1.000
_cell.angle_alpha   90.00
_cell.angle_beta   90.00
_cell.angle_gamma   90.00
#
_symmetry.space_group_name_H-M   'P 1'
#
loop_
_entity.id
_entity.type
_entity.pdbx_description
1 polymer ?
#
loop_
_entity_poly.entity_id
_entity_poly.type
_entity_poly.pdbx_seq_one_letter_code
_entity_poly.pdbx_strand_id
1 'polypeptide(L)'
;MFKQLYRYIFRWDTLSEEEISKVPQFFVSLSHSSDFKSLIYALGAKQLHNRLYQDSGHGYAYVPEDASLHKMLQWINDQHPYFGELSPALIQAFKVYYFLIEILQAAKNSSEKINPYEYAYRVLLWCGDDIEAALDSLDKASNGQEKWPSLLAYKLPGTYSPPPINLQAWQQLFAEDFKTAKRLFHMTTEIEADLRRPPRNIAEALDSAYARRYTKEALHPQFAAFCIEHFVPELVFELCISDDQDKLHEGLYTIQTYLETHELSDLIDKLPGSNLSFITVLFLLKKLETEKGQLHCLRRFESAVKKIDKDHQFYNLMSTLGTGKAQEQFISIFTGEKLRASFHTYNMLESKMEYLKPAFMPDFLSKIIGKEKLNALITEERHYDRFLEQLKPLQISHVRFLKSLFSEERIRSLTQSHSYLASQLKSLPEECHLSYLKEIIGSKHLQDILSQNYCMLATVLVSIRDTDRMAMLFDILGETAVQSIIPSYGNLRAKEKIQTLIPSEQRQEFLERLLPAAEKEAREWVMGLRQSILKNQFKLGFMGKGGGGVDITLPDGSTKRVPATVGRQWEHSNNALSCSISFIEARTRMKQCVTESKNDNSLVTWFTRRSGTKKYYEQPEFKADVEDDNDWTLT
;
A
#
# COMPACT_ATOMS: atom_id res chain seq x y z
N MET A 1 8.63 2.39 38.51
CA MET A 1 9.51 3.11 37.55
C MET A 1 10.06 4.41 38.16
N PHE A 2 9.22 5.35 38.58
CA PHE A 2 9.58 6.64 39.19
C PHE A 2 10.45 6.51 40.44
N LYS A 3 10.07 5.67 41.40
CA LYS A 3 10.83 5.47 42.64
C LYS A 3 12.19 4.85 42.33
N GLN A 4 12.21 3.86 41.45
CA GLN A 4 13.44 3.17 41.06
C GLN A 4 14.40 4.12 40.31
N LEU A 5 13.88 4.96 39.41
CA LEU A 5 14.64 6.01 38.74
C LEU A 5 15.22 7.03 39.74
N TYR A 6 14.40 7.49 40.69
CA TYR A 6 14.86 8.37 41.77
C TYR A 6 15.96 7.75 42.62
N ARG A 7 15.80 6.49 43.05
CA ARG A 7 16.82 5.81 43.85
C ARG A 7 18.13 5.65 43.07
N TYR A 8 18.07 5.35 41.78
CA TYR A 8 19.24 5.24 40.91
C TYR A 8 19.96 6.57 40.66
N ILE A 9 19.25 7.70 40.71
CA ILE A 9 19.85 9.03 40.47
C ILE A 9 20.30 9.71 41.78
N PHE A 10 19.47 9.65 42.82
CA PHE A 10 19.61 10.49 44.02
C PHE A 10 19.92 9.71 45.31
N ARG A 11 19.80 8.38 45.31
CA ARG A 11 19.98 7.54 46.52
C ARG A 11 20.86 6.31 46.24
N TRP A 12 21.86 6.49 45.39
CA TRP A 12 22.74 5.40 44.93
C TRP A 12 23.43 4.66 46.07
N ASP A 13 23.83 5.40 47.10
CA ASP A 13 24.43 4.92 48.34
C ASP A 13 23.53 3.96 49.14
N THR A 14 22.22 3.96 48.85
CA THR A 14 21.22 3.10 49.51
C THR A 14 20.83 1.85 48.71
N LEU A 15 21.49 1.59 47.57
CA LEU A 15 21.18 0.46 46.70
C LEU A 15 21.90 -0.82 47.14
N SER A 16 21.22 -1.97 47.07
CA SER A 16 21.87 -3.28 47.24
C SER A 16 22.70 -3.68 46.01
N GLU A 17 23.63 -4.61 46.16
CA GLU A 17 24.41 -5.16 45.03
C GLU A 17 23.52 -5.76 43.93
N GLU A 18 22.42 -6.40 44.34
CA GLU A 18 21.43 -6.93 43.41
C GLU A 18 20.73 -5.80 42.62
N GLU A 19 20.36 -4.71 43.29
CA GLU A 19 19.75 -3.55 42.63
C GLU A 19 20.71 -2.86 41.67
N ILE A 20 21.99 -2.73 42.05
CA ILE A 20 23.06 -2.18 41.20
C ILE A 20 23.23 -3.01 39.93
N SER A 21 23.18 -4.35 40.04
CA SER A 21 23.31 -5.25 38.88
C SER A 21 22.17 -5.09 37.84
N LYS A 22 21.00 -4.60 38.26
CA LYS A 22 19.82 -4.40 37.42
C LYS A 22 19.76 -3.02 36.75
N VAL A 23 20.58 -2.06 37.21
CA VAL A 23 20.61 -0.68 36.67
C VAL A 23 20.81 -0.63 35.15
N PRO A 24 21.76 -1.38 34.54
CA PRO A 24 21.94 -1.37 33.09
C PRO A 24 20.68 -1.78 32.32
N GLN A 25 20.01 -2.84 32.76
CA GLN A 25 18.80 -3.35 32.11
C GLN A 25 17.62 -2.38 32.24
N PHE A 26 17.49 -1.72 33.39
CA PHE A 26 16.45 -0.70 33.63
C PHE A 26 16.60 0.50 32.70
N PHE A 27 17.82 1.01 32.48
CA PHE A 27 18.03 2.14 31.57
C PHE A 27 17.97 1.74 30.08
N VAL A 28 18.28 0.49 29.74
CA VAL A 28 18.08 -0.06 28.39
C VAL A 28 16.60 -0.08 28.00
N SER A 29 15.71 -0.42 28.94
CA SER A 29 14.26 -0.42 28.69
C SER A 29 13.64 0.99 28.64
N LEU A 30 14.33 2.01 29.16
CA LEU A 30 13.87 3.39 29.17
C LEU A 30 14.32 4.23 27.97
N SER A 31 15.34 3.81 27.20
CA SER A 31 15.96 4.65 26.17
C SER A 31 16.10 4.02 24.79
N HIS A 32 15.57 4.74 23.78
CA HIS A 32 15.86 4.53 22.36
C HIS A 32 17.03 5.38 21.83
N SER A 33 17.61 6.28 22.65
CA SER A 33 18.69 7.20 22.26
C SER A 33 20.06 6.74 22.76
N SER A 34 21.05 6.74 21.86
CA SER A 34 22.47 6.47 22.19
C SER A 34 23.04 7.49 23.18
N ASP A 35 22.55 8.73 23.15
CA ASP A 35 23.14 9.85 23.88
C ASP A 35 22.70 9.83 25.35
N PHE A 36 21.45 9.42 25.61
CA PHE A 36 20.95 9.18 26.96
C PHE A 36 21.66 7.99 27.64
N LYS A 37 22.00 6.95 26.87
CA LYS A 37 22.80 5.82 27.37
C LYS A 37 24.19 6.31 27.74
N SER A 38 24.85 7.07 26.87
CA SER A 38 26.16 7.67 27.15
C SER A 38 26.15 8.57 28.39
N LEU A 39 25.08 9.34 28.62
CA LEU A 39 24.92 10.20 29.80
C LEU A 39 24.89 9.40 31.12
N ILE A 40 24.10 8.33 31.17
CA ILE A 40 23.95 7.48 32.37
C ILE A 40 25.20 6.60 32.59
N TYR A 41 25.81 6.07 31.53
CA TYR A 41 26.99 5.20 31.64
C TYR A 41 28.31 5.95 31.87
N ALA A 42 28.45 7.19 31.39
CA ALA A 42 29.66 7.99 31.60
C ALA A 42 29.72 8.66 32.98
N LEU A 43 28.60 8.70 33.71
CA LEU A 43 28.48 9.42 34.97
C LEU A 43 28.05 8.43 36.06
N GLY A 44 29.00 7.90 36.81
CA GLY A 44 28.68 7.26 38.09
C GLY A 44 27.89 8.24 38.97
N ALA A 45 26.97 7.77 39.82
CA ALA A 45 25.99 8.61 40.52
C ALA A 45 26.56 9.87 41.20
N LYS A 46 27.79 9.80 41.74
CA LYS A 46 28.49 10.93 42.37
C LYS A 46 28.96 12.01 41.38
N GLN A 47 29.28 11.63 40.15
CA GLN A 47 29.66 12.53 39.05
C GLN A 47 28.45 13.14 38.35
N LEU A 48 27.31 12.43 38.35
CA LEU A 48 26.02 12.95 37.85
C LEU A 48 25.56 14.15 38.71
N HIS A 49 25.61 14.02 40.04
CA HIS A 49 25.30 15.13 40.95
C HIS A 49 26.26 16.33 40.79
N ASN A 50 27.57 16.09 40.70
CA ASN A 50 28.52 17.21 40.56
C ASN A 50 28.45 17.91 39.20
N ARG A 51 28.21 17.18 38.09
CA ARG A 51 28.08 17.81 36.76
C ARG A 51 26.73 18.48 36.51
N LEU A 52 25.64 17.96 37.05
CA LEU A 52 24.31 18.59 36.90
C LEU A 52 24.21 19.93 37.67
N TYR A 53 25.05 20.13 38.69
CA TYR A 53 24.94 21.29 39.58
C TYR A 53 26.17 22.22 39.60
N GLN A 54 27.32 21.87 38.98
CA GLN A 54 28.54 22.71 39.03
C GLN A 54 29.15 23.15 37.68
N ASP A 55 28.78 22.60 36.51
CA ASP A 55 29.38 23.00 35.22
C ASP A 55 28.34 23.13 34.08
N SER A 56 27.77 24.32 33.92
CA SER A 56 26.79 24.69 32.89
C SER A 56 27.42 25.00 31.52
N GLY A 57 28.16 24.05 30.94
CA GLY A 57 28.95 24.28 29.70
C GLY A 57 28.55 23.49 28.45
N HIS A 58 27.94 22.29 28.57
CA HIS A 58 27.84 21.39 27.42
C HIS A 58 26.47 20.68 27.29
N GLY A 59 25.58 21.30 26.52
CA GLY A 59 24.82 20.68 25.42
C GLY A 59 23.82 19.53 25.65
N TYR A 60 23.67 18.95 26.84
CA TYR A 60 22.83 17.76 27.00
C TYR A 60 22.01 17.85 28.30
N ALA A 61 20.75 18.30 28.16
CA ALA A 61 19.78 18.72 29.19
C ALA A 61 20.22 19.97 29.99
N TYR A 62 19.57 21.11 29.72
CA TYR A 62 19.72 22.31 30.55
C TYR A 62 19.13 22.03 31.93
N VAL A 63 20.00 21.94 32.93
CA VAL A 63 19.61 21.98 34.32
C VAL A 63 19.58 23.45 34.74
N PRO A 64 18.40 24.01 35.04
CA PRO A 64 18.33 25.37 35.53
C PRO A 64 19.00 25.46 36.90
N GLU A 65 19.68 26.58 37.15
CA GLU A 65 20.25 26.86 38.47
C GLU A 65 19.16 26.85 39.55
N ASP A 66 19.54 26.53 40.79
CA ASP A 66 18.64 26.50 41.94
C ASP A 66 17.83 27.79 42.12
N ALA A 67 18.45 28.95 41.88
CA ALA A 67 17.77 30.24 41.91
C ALA A 67 16.70 30.37 40.81
N SER A 68 16.91 29.75 39.66
CA SER A 68 15.96 29.74 38.54
C SER A 68 14.79 28.78 38.83
N LEU A 69 15.06 27.60 39.38
CA LEU A 69 14.01 26.66 39.82
C LEU A 69 13.14 27.28 40.91
N HIS A 70 13.76 27.98 41.86
CA HIS A 70 13.04 28.70 42.90
C HIS A 70 12.15 29.82 42.33
N LYS A 71 12.69 30.68 41.45
CA LYS A 71 11.91 31.72 40.77
C LYS A 71 10.75 31.14 39.97
N MET A 72 10.95 30.01 39.31
CA MET A 72 9.90 29.37 38.52
C MET A 72 8.81 28.77 39.42
N LEU A 73 9.18 28.10 40.51
CA LEU A 73 8.21 27.62 41.50
C LEU A 73 7.41 28.78 42.09
N GLN A 74 8.08 29.86 42.47
CA GLN A 74 7.44 31.08 42.95
C GLN A 74 6.46 31.63 41.91
N TRP A 75 6.90 31.78 40.66
CA TRP A 75 6.06 32.29 39.59
C TRP A 75 4.82 31.41 39.35
N ILE A 76 4.96 30.08 39.31
CA ILE A 76 3.83 29.17 39.16
C ILE A 76 2.89 29.27 40.36
N ASN A 77 3.43 29.34 41.58
CA ASN A 77 2.64 29.48 42.80
C ASN A 77 1.96 30.87 42.90
N ASP A 78 2.53 31.92 42.33
CA ASP A 78 1.89 33.23 42.25
C ASP A 78 0.68 33.20 41.30
N GLN A 79 0.73 32.39 40.23
CA GLN A 79 -0.41 32.15 39.34
C GLN A 79 -1.46 31.22 39.95
N HIS A 80 -1.05 30.38 40.90
CA HIS A 80 -1.85 29.35 41.53
C HIS A 80 -1.49 29.25 43.01
N PRO A 81 -2.01 30.13 43.89
CA PRO A 81 -1.51 30.30 45.27
C PRO A 81 -1.97 29.19 46.22
N TYR A 82 -1.58 27.95 45.93
CA TYR A 82 -1.91 26.77 46.73
C TYR A 82 -0.95 26.56 47.90
N PHE A 83 0.30 26.99 47.75
CA PHE A 83 1.27 27.01 48.85
C PHE A 83 1.35 28.42 49.42
N GLY A 84 1.24 28.55 50.74
CA GLY A 84 1.42 29.84 51.42
C GLY A 84 2.86 30.31 51.35
N GLU A 85 3.72 29.78 52.22
CA GLU A 85 5.17 30.04 52.19
C GLU A 85 5.92 28.84 51.58
N LEU A 86 6.80 29.10 50.62
CA LEU A 86 7.63 28.06 49.98
C LEU A 86 8.78 27.65 50.90
N SER A 87 8.56 26.58 51.67
CA SER A 87 9.59 26.02 52.56
C SER A 87 10.80 25.45 51.78
N PRO A 88 11.98 25.35 52.40
CA PRO A 88 13.14 24.68 51.79
C PRO A 88 12.86 23.25 51.35
N ALA A 89 11.99 22.53 52.07
CA ALA A 89 11.60 21.16 51.74
C ALA A 89 10.74 21.11 50.47
N LEU A 90 9.77 22.01 50.31
CA LEU A 90 8.95 22.12 49.08
C LEU A 90 9.81 22.44 47.86
N ILE A 91 10.76 23.37 48.01
CA ILE A 91 11.70 23.72 46.94
C ILE A 91 12.53 22.49 46.54
N GLN A 92 13.03 21.74 47.53
CA GLN A 92 13.83 20.54 47.27
C GLN A 92 13.02 19.45 46.56
N ALA A 93 11.77 19.22 46.99
CA ALA A 93 10.86 18.27 46.33
C ALA A 93 10.55 18.68 44.89
N PHE A 94 10.22 19.96 44.65
CA PHE A 94 9.98 20.50 43.31
C PHE A 94 11.16 20.28 42.38
N LYS A 95 12.40 20.57 42.84
CA LYS A 95 13.63 20.30 42.07
C LYS A 95 13.68 18.84 41.67
N VAL A 96 13.56 17.92 42.63
CA VAL A 96 13.64 16.48 42.37
C VAL A 96 12.58 16.02 41.37
N TYR A 97 11.32 16.47 41.51
CA TYR A 97 10.27 16.13 40.55
C TYR A 97 10.56 16.68 39.15
N TYR A 98 10.99 17.94 39.04
CA TYR A 98 11.41 18.55 37.77
C TYR A 98 12.48 17.70 37.07
N PHE A 99 13.54 17.33 37.79
CA PHE A 99 14.62 16.51 37.24
C PHE A 99 14.12 15.16 36.73
N LEU A 100 13.27 14.49 37.50
CA LEU A 100 12.72 13.19 37.10
C LEU A 100 11.87 13.30 35.83
N ILE A 101 11.06 14.35 35.72
CA ILE A 101 10.20 14.61 34.56
C ILE A 101 11.03 14.93 33.31
N GLU A 102 12.04 15.80 33.41
CA GLU A 102 12.98 16.12 32.33
C GLU A 102 13.70 14.86 31.82
N ILE A 103 14.18 14.01 32.73
CA ILE A 103 14.87 12.75 32.38
C ILE A 103 13.93 11.80 31.65
N LEU A 104 12.68 11.66 32.12
CA LEU A 104 11.68 10.81 31.46
C LEU A 104 11.26 11.33 30.08
N GLN A 105 11.19 12.66 29.92
CA GLN A 105 10.89 13.31 28.64
C GLN A 105 12.05 13.16 27.65
N ALA A 106 13.31 13.23 28.10
CA ALA A 106 14.49 13.00 27.26
C ALA A 106 14.63 11.54 26.83
N ALA A 107 14.20 10.59 27.66
CA ALA A 107 14.33 9.15 27.40
C ALA A 107 13.31 8.62 26.38
N LYS A 108 12.10 9.20 26.34
CA LYS A 108 11.05 8.86 25.37
C LYS A 108 11.14 9.84 24.20
N ASN A 109 11.40 9.35 22.98
CA ASN A 109 11.23 10.10 21.72
C ASN A 109 9.74 10.44 21.49
N SER A 110 9.17 11.24 22.38
CA SER A 110 7.78 11.68 22.40
C SER A 110 7.66 12.89 21.49
N SER A 111 6.71 12.87 20.56
CA SER A 111 6.29 14.07 19.81
C SER A 111 5.60 15.11 20.70
N GLU A 112 5.15 14.71 21.89
CA GLU A 112 4.51 15.56 22.87
C GLU A 112 5.58 16.05 23.87
N LYS A 113 6.06 17.28 23.68
CA LYS A 113 6.90 17.99 24.64
C LYS A 113 5.99 18.58 25.71
N ILE A 114 6.09 18.07 26.94
CA ILE A 114 5.41 18.65 28.10
C ILE A 114 6.29 19.75 28.72
N ASN A 115 5.70 20.57 29.61
CA ASN A 115 6.41 21.56 30.42
C ASN A 115 6.79 20.93 31.78
N PRO A 116 8.08 20.63 32.04
CA PRO A 116 8.47 19.90 33.25
C PRO A 116 8.26 20.68 34.54
N TYR A 117 8.27 22.01 34.49
CA TYR A 117 7.97 22.85 35.65
C TYR A 117 6.51 22.69 36.11
N GLU A 118 5.55 22.73 35.18
CA GLU A 118 4.13 22.54 35.50
C GLU A 118 3.87 21.14 36.04
N TYR A 119 4.47 20.12 35.43
CA TYR A 119 4.30 18.74 35.88
C TYR A 119 4.92 18.51 37.26
N ALA A 120 6.08 19.09 37.54
CA ALA A 120 6.70 19.02 38.87
C ALA A 120 5.82 19.69 39.93
N TYR A 121 5.22 20.83 39.58
CA TYR A 121 4.27 21.51 40.46
C TYR A 121 3.01 20.68 40.71
N ARG A 122 2.48 19.99 39.69
CA ARG A 122 1.32 19.08 39.85
C ARG A 122 1.63 17.87 40.75
N VAL A 123 2.85 17.33 40.69
CA VAL A 123 3.29 16.28 41.62
C VAL A 123 3.38 16.83 43.03
N LEU A 124 3.90 18.05 43.21
CA LEU A 124 3.97 18.71 44.51
C LEU A 124 2.58 18.95 45.12
N LEU A 125 1.61 19.38 44.32
CA LEU A 125 0.22 19.56 44.76
C LEU A 125 -0.40 18.25 45.23
N TRP A 126 -0.17 17.18 44.47
CA TRP A 126 -0.70 15.86 44.80
C TRP A 126 -0.04 15.26 46.05
N CYS A 127 1.29 15.18 46.08
CA CYS A 127 2.00 14.35 47.03
C CYS A 127 2.74 15.11 48.13
N GLY A 128 2.78 16.43 48.05
CA GLY A 128 3.55 17.25 49.00
C GLY A 128 5.06 17.11 48.81
N ASP A 129 5.81 17.37 49.87
CA ASP A 129 7.28 17.38 49.90
C ASP A 129 7.92 16.05 50.31
N ASP A 130 7.14 15.02 50.63
CA ASP A 130 7.65 13.65 50.84
C ASP A 130 7.92 12.97 49.49
N ILE A 131 9.17 13.11 49.04
CA ILE A 131 9.64 12.60 47.74
C ILE A 131 9.42 11.09 47.61
N GLU A 132 9.76 10.28 48.62
CA GLU A 132 9.69 8.82 48.48
C GLU A 132 8.24 8.33 48.45
N ALA A 133 7.37 8.88 49.31
CA ALA A 133 5.94 8.57 49.31
C ALA A 133 5.24 9.02 48.02
N ALA A 134 5.63 10.19 47.48
CA ALA A 134 5.12 10.70 46.20
C ALA A 134 5.42 9.75 45.04
N LEU A 135 6.66 9.28 44.97
CA LEU A 135 7.11 8.42 43.87
C LEU A 135 6.53 7.01 43.97
N ASP A 136 6.31 6.50 45.19
CA ASP A 136 5.53 5.27 45.42
C ASP A 136 4.10 5.39 44.88
N SER A 137 3.47 6.54 45.11
CA SER A 137 2.11 6.82 44.67
C SER A 137 2.02 6.93 43.14
N LEU A 138 2.98 7.62 42.52
CA LEU A 138 3.15 7.69 41.07
C LEU A 138 3.38 6.31 40.43
N ASP A 139 4.19 5.45 41.06
CA ASP A 139 4.45 4.10 40.57
C ASP A 139 3.22 3.19 40.66
N LYS A 140 2.46 3.27 41.76
CA LYS A 140 1.19 2.54 41.88
C LYS A 140 0.18 2.98 40.83
N ALA A 141 0.06 4.29 40.60
CA ALA A 141 -0.89 4.85 39.65
C ALA A 141 -0.49 4.55 38.18
N SER A 142 0.80 4.51 37.86
CA SER A 142 1.28 4.20 36.49
C SER A 142 1.27 2.71 36.13
N ASN A 143 1.13 1.79 37.10
CA ASN A 143 1.00 0.35 36.83
C ASN A 143 -0.33 -0.03 36.13
N GLY A 144 -1.29 0.90 36.05
CA GLY A 144 -2.60 0.68 35.42
C GLY A 144 -2.68 1.14 33.96
N GLN A 145 -1.88 0.58 33.05
CA GLN A 145 -1.89 0.81 31.58
C GLN A 145 -1.73 2.27 31.07
N GLU A 146 -1.91 3.28 31.92
CA GLU A 146 -1.89 4.69 31.56
C GLU A 146 -0.45 5.24 31.52
N LYS A 147 -0.12 6.01 30.48
CA LYS A 147 1.19 6.63 30.36
C LYS A 147 1.31 7.77 31.37
N TRP A 148 2.46 7.87 32.04
CA TRP A 148 2.69 8.91 33.05
C TRP A 148 2.44 10.37 32.62
N PRO A 149 2.65 10.80 31.35
CA PRO A 149 2.32 12.17 30.97
C PRO A 149 0.80 12.42 31.05
N SER A 150 -0.02 11.40 30.75
CA SER A 150 -1.47 11.45 30.85
C SER A 150 -1.94 11.47 32.31
N LEU A 151 -1.26 10.72 33.17
CA LEU A 151 -1.52 10.70 34.62
C LEU A 151 -1.47 12.11 35.22
N LEU A 152 -0.50 12.91 34.80
CA LEU A 152 -0.29 14.28 35.29
C LEU A 152 -0.85 15.36 34.36
N ALA A 153 -1.50 15.00 33.25
CA ALA A 153 -2.18 15.93 32.36
C ALA A 153 -3.52 16.35 32.97
N TYR A 154 -3.55 17.51 33.63
CA TYR A 154 -4.77 18.16 34.09
C TYR A 154 -4.54 19.68 34.22
N LYS A 155 -5.54 20.50 33.87
CA LYS A 155 -5.43 21.97 33.90
C LYS A 155 -5.58 22.52 35.32
N LEU A 156 -4.55 23.14 35.89
CA LEU A 156 -4.70 23.81 37.18
C LEU A 156 -5.81 24.87 37.11
N PRO A 157 -6.70 24.97 38.11
CA PRO A 157 -7.68 26.07 38.16
C PRO A 157 -6.96 27.41 37.97
N GLY A 158 -7.32 28.13 36.90
CA GLY A 158 -6.76 29.46 36.62
C GLY A 158 -7.34 30.47 37.61
N THR A 159 -6.51 31.34 38.17
CA THR A 159 -6.97 32.24 39.23
C THR A 159 -7.03 33.70 38.79
N TYR A 160 -8.26 34.24 38.77
CA TYR A 160 -8.51 35.54 39.40
C TYR A 160 -8.92 35.21 40.85
N SER A 161 -7.92 35.06 41.74
CA SER A 161 -8.05 34.88 43.21
C SER A 161 -9.27 34.08 43.72
N PRO A 162 -9.27 32.74 43.69
CA PRO A 162 -10.14 31.96 44.54
C PRO A 162 -9.68 32.06 46.02
N PRO A 163 -10.58 31.81 46.98
CA PRO A 163 -10.22 31.66 48.40
C PRO A 163 -9.15 30.56 48.60
N PRO A 164 -8.35 30.63 49.68
CA PRO A 164 -7.34 29.61 49.98
C PRO A 164 -8.02 28.25 50.18
N ILE A 165 -7.67 27.28 49.33
CA ILE A 165 -8.13 25.89 49.48
C ILE A 165 -7.27 25.17 50.52
N ASN A 166 -7.84 24.16 51.18
CA ASN A 166 -7.07 23.35 52.12
C ASN A 166 -6.32 22.23 51.37
N LEU A 167 -5.14 22.54 50.84
CA LEU A 167 -4.33 21.61 50.06
C LEU A 167 -4.07 20.28 50.80
N GLN A 168 -3.83 20.32 52.10
CA GLN A 168 -3.56 19.11 52.90
C GLN A 168 -4.76 18.14 52.90
N ALA A 169 -6.00 18.66 52.98
CA ALA A 169 -7.19 17.82 52.88
C ALA A 169 -7.32 17.18 51.49
N TRP A 170 -7.03 17.92 50.43
CA TRP A 170 -7.04 17.37 49.07
C TRP A 170 -5.93 16.34 48.82
N GLN A 171 -4.75 16.53 49.39
CA GLN A 171 -3.67 15.52 49.37
C GLN A 171 -4.12 14.20 50.02
N GLN A 172 -4.92 14.25 51.08
CA GLN A 172 -5.52 13.05 51.68
C GLN A 172 -6.52 12.38 50.73
N LEU A 173 -7.35 13.15 50.02
CA LEU A 173 -8.27 12.60 49.02
C LEU A 173 -7.53 11.95 47.85
N PHE A 174 -6.45 12.57 47.38
CA PHE A 174 -5.63 11.97 46.33
C PHE A 174 -4.96 10.66 46.78
N ALA A 175 -4.65 10.51 48.07
CA ALA A 175 -4.14 9.26 48.62
C ALA A 175 -5.24 8.18 48.77
N GLU A 176 -6.50 8.59 48.96
CA GLU A 176 -7.68 7.72 49.00
C GLU A 176 -8.04 7.17 47.61
N ASP A 177 -8.30 8.06 46.65
CA ASP A 177 -8.58 7.73 45.24
C ASP A 177 -8.03 8.82 44.33
N PHE A 178 -6.82 8.57 43.81
CA PHE A 178 -6.12 9.51 42.94
C PHE A 178 -6.94 9.92 41.72
N LYS A 179 -7.59 8.94 41.06
CA LYS A 179 -8.25 9.18 39.77
C LYS A 179 -9.46 10.09 39.95
N THR A 180 -10.28 9.80 40.96
CA THR A 180 -11.47 10.59 41.27
C THR A 180 -11.09 11.95 41.86
N ALA A 181 -10.14 11.99 42.80
CA ALA A 181 -9.66 13.25 43.39
C ALA A 181 -9.08 14.19 42.33
N LYS A 182 -8.30 13.68 41.37
CA LYS A 182 -7.76 14.45 40.24
C LYS A 182 -8.86 15.14 39.45
N ARG A 183 -9.94 14.41 39.11
CA ARG A 183 -11.06 14.99 38.35
C ARG A 183 -11.79 16.07 39.16
N LEU A 184 -11.96 15.84 40.46
CA LEU A 184 -12.60 16.80 41.37
C LEU A 184 -11.73 18.01 41.73
N PHE A 185 -10.41 17.90 41.61
CA PHE A 185 -9.48 18.96 42.05
C PHE A 185 -9.68 20.27 41.26
N HIS A 186 -10.14 20.19 40.01
CA HIS A 186 -10.51 21.37 39.24
C HIS A 186 -11.65 22.19 39.86
N MET A 187 -12.47 21.52 40.66
CA MET A 187 -13.68 22.01 41.31
C MET A 187 -13.47 22.27 42.81
N THR A 188 -12.21 22.25 43.28
CA THR A 188 -11.85 22.41 44.70
C THR A 188 -12.48 23.63 45.33
N THR A 189 -12.34 24.79 44.67
CA THR A 189 -12.81 26.08 45.21
C THR A 189 -14.30 26.05 45.49
N GLU A 190 -15.11 25.54 44.56
CA GLU A 190 -16.54 25.60 44.73
C GLU A 190 -17.12 24.40 45.50
N ILE A 191 -16.41 23.27 45.55
CA ILE A 191 -16.69 22.20 46.52
C ILE A 191 -16.49 22.72 47.95
N GLU A 192 -15.37 23.38 48.24
CA GLU A 192 -15.12 23.94 49.57
C GLU A 192 -16.07 25.10 49.91
N ALA A 193 -16.47 25.91 48.92
CA ALA A 193 -17.44 26.97 49.11
C ALA A 193 -18.84 26.44 49.47
N ASP A 194 -19.29 25.37 48.80
CA ASP A 194 -20.56 24.70 49.06
C ASP A 194 -20.57 24.03 50.45
N LEU A 195 -19.50 23.29 50.77
CA LEU A 195 -19.34 22.64 52.06
C LEU A 195 -19.00 23.61 53.21
N ARG A 196 -18.54 24.83 52.89
CA ARG A 196 -17.94 25.82 53.82
C ARG A 196 -16.73 25.32 54.61
N ARG A 197 -16.10 24.24 54.14
CA ARG A 197 -14.92 23.58 54.71
C ARG A 197 -14.34 22.61 53.67
N PRO A 198 -13.11 22.08 53.87
CA PRO A 198 -12.64 20.97 53.05
C PRO A 198 -13.53 19.71 53.14
N PRO A 199 -13.61 18.94 52.05
CA PRO A 199 -14.22 17.61 52.06
C PRO A 199 -13.45 16.65 52.96
N ARG A 200 -14.15 15.73 53.62
CA ARG A 200 -13.56 14.73 54.54
C ARG A 200 -13.15 13.44 53.83
N ASN A 201 -13.77 13.13 52.69
CA ASN A 201 -13.54 11.93 51.89
C ASN A 201 -14.04 12.16 50.45
N ILE A 202 -13.75 11.21 49.57
CA ILE A 202 -14.14 11.27 48.15
C ILE A 202 -15.66 11.34 47.95
N ALA A 203 -16.42 10.57 48.74
CA ALA A 203 -17.88 10.53 48.61
C ALA A 203 -18.52 11.91 48.86
N GLU A 204 -18.08 12.62 49.89
CA GLU A 204 -18.57 13.97 50.19
C GLU A 204 -18.19 14.99 49.10
N ALA A 205 -16.99 14.88 48.55
CA ALA A 205 -16.55 15.73 47.44
C ALA A 205 -17.38 15.47 46.17
N LEU A 206 -17.71 14.20 45.88
CA LEU A 206 -18.59 13.80 44.78
C LEU A 206 -20.01 14.35 44.97
N ASP A 207 -20.60 14.16 46.14
CA ASP A 207 -21.96 14.61 46.44
C ASP A 207 -22.10 16.13 46.25
N SER A 208 -21.13 16.91 46.73
CA SER A 208 -21.09 18.36 46.52
C SER A 208 -20.90 18.74 45.04
N ALA A 209 -20.03 18.03 44.31
CA ALA A 209 -19.83 18.26 42.89
C ALA A 209 -21.09 17.96 42.06
N TYR A 210 -21.81 16.88 42.36
CA TYR A 210 -23.04 16.48 41.69
C TYR A 210 -24.25 17.36 42.04
N ALA A 211 -24.27 17.98 43.23
CA ALA A 211 -25.34 18.88 43.64
C ALA A 211 -25.38 20.18 42.83
N ARG A 212 -24.33 20.47 42.03
CA ARG A 212 -24.25 21.68 41.22
C ARG A 212 -25.32 21.71 40.13
N ARG A 213 -25.74 22.93 39.82
CA ARG A 213 -26.70 23.28 38.76
C ARG A 213 -26.07 24.35 37.89
N TYR A 214 -25.97 24.12 36.59
CA TYR A 214 -25.58 25.20 35.68
C TYR A 214 -26.77 26.11 35.43
N THR A 215 -26.53 27.41 35.38
CA THR A 215 -27.52 28.46 35.12
C THR A 215 -28.29 28.21 33.82
N LYS A 216 -27.60 27.67 32.81
CA LYS A 216 -28.16 27.38 31.47
C LYS A 216 -28.43 25.88 31.23
N GLU A 217 -28.49 25.05 32.26
CA GLU A 217 -28.77 23.61 32.17
C GLU A 217 -30.03 23.32 31.34
N ALA A 218 -31.10 24.12 31.53
CA ALA A 218 -32.39 23.94 30.85
C ALA A 218 -32.32 24.05 29.31
N LEU A 219 -31.32 24.77 28.76
CA LEU A 219 -31.15 24.90 27.31
C LEU A 219 -30.61 23.61 26.67
N HIS A 220 -29.72 22.92 27.38
CA HIS A 220 -29.04 21.71 26.91
C HIS A 220 -28.91 20.66 28.03
N PRO A 221 -30.03 20.07 28.48
CA PRO A 221 -30.05 19.27 29.71
C PRO A 221 -29.18 18.02 29.63
N GLN A 222 -29.12 17.36 28.47
CA GLN A 222 -28.28 16.17 28.28
C GLN A 222 -26.78 16.50 28.28
N PHE A 223 -26.41 17.65 27.71
CA PHE A 223 -25.02 18.10 27.70
C PHE A 223 -24.58 18.58 29.08
N ALA A 224 -25.46 19.32 29.77
CA ALA A 224 -25.22 19.76 31.13
C ALA A 224 -25.08 18.58 32.10
N ALA A 225 -25.94 17.56 31.99
CA ALA A 225 -25.82 16.33 32.78
C ALA A 225 -24.48 15.63 32.55
N PHE A 226 -24.05 15.50 31.29
CA PHE A 226 -22.72 14.97 30.94
C PHE A 226 -21.60 15.82 31.56
N CYS A 227 -21.64 17.14 31.40
CA CYS A 227 -20.65 18.03 31.98
C CYS A 227 -20.60 17.97 33.51
N ILE A 228 -21.73 17.82 34.20
CA ILE A 228 -21.79 17.61 35.66
C ILE A 228 -21.18 16.26 36.04
N GLU A 229 -21.54 15.19 35.31
CA GLU A 229 -20.98 13.83 35.50
C GLU A 229 -19.45 13.80 35.35
N HIS A 230 -18.93 14.63 34.45
CA HIS A 230 -17.50 14.74 34.17
C HIS A 230 -16.82 15.94 34.82
N PHE A 231 -17.46 16.57 35.81
CA PHE A 231 -16.87 17.63 36.64
C PHE A 231 -16.31 18.82 35.83
N VAL A 232 -17.00 19.15 34.75
CA VAL A 232 -16.64 20.27 33.87
C VAL A 232 -17.07 21.59 34.52
N PRO A 233 -16.24 22.64 34.53
CA PRO A 233 -16.66 23.94 35.05
C PRO A 233 -17.79 24.58 34.23
N GLU A 234 -18.70 25.31 34.88
CA GLU A 234 -19.83 25.97 34.20
C GLU A 234 -19.36 26.89 33.06
N LEU A 235 -18.28 27.64 33.26
CA LEU A 235 -17.70 28.50 32.22
C LEU A 235 -17.33 27.72 30.94
N VAL A 236 -16.81 26.50 31.08
CA VAL A 236 -16.45 25.65 29.94
C VAL A 236 -17.70 25.11 29.24
N PHE A 237 -18.72 24.73 30.02
CA PHE A 237 -20.04 24.38 29.48
C PHE A 237 -20.64 25.55 28.69
N GLU A 238 -20.59 26.77 29.23
CA GLU A 238 -21.10 27.98 28.57
C GLU A 238 -20.37 28.28 27.25
N LEU A 239 -19.05 28.09 27.21
CA LEU A 239 -18.27 28.20 25.97
C LEU A 239 -18.75 27.15 24.94
N CYS A 240 -18.96 25.91 25.35
CA CYS A 240 -19.37 24.82 24.47
C CYS A 240 -20.79 24.97 23.89
N ILE A 241 -21.68 25.73 24.55
CA ILE A 241 -23.05 26.03 24.07
C ILE A 241 -23.14 27.38 23.35
N SER A 242 -22.01 28.09 23.19
CA SER A 242 -21.97 29.39 22.54
C SER A 242 -22.28 29.28 21.04
N ASP A 243 -23.08 30.21 20.51
CA ASP A 243 -23.31 30.33 19.05
C ASP A 243 -22.06 30.79 18.30
N ASP A 244 -21.14 31.48 18.99
CA ASP A 244 -19.83 31.88 18.48
C ASP A 244 -18.92 30.63 18.34
N GLN A 245 -18.56 30.29 17.10
CA GLN A 245 -17.78 29.10 16.78
C GLN A 245 -16.37 29.12 17.36
N ASP A 246 -15.77 30.30 17.57
CA ASP A 246 -14.43 30.40 18.15
C ASP A 246 -14.47 30.08 19.64
N LYS A 247 -15.49 30.60 20.34
CA LYS A 247 -15.75 30.26 21.75
C LYS A 247 -16.13 28.79 21.93
N LEU A 248 -16.95 28.26 21.05
CA LEU A 248 -17.30 26.84 21.06
C LEU A 248 -16.06 25.97 20.83
N HIS A 249 -15.18 26.36 19.91
CA HIS A 249 -13.92 25.66 19.68
C HIS A 249 -13.01 25.71 20.91
N GLU A 250 -12.87 26.87 21.55
CA GLU A 250 -12.11 27.04 22.80
C GLU A 250 -12.71 26.20 23.94
N GLY A 251 -14.04 26.18 24.06
CA GLY A 251 -14.77 25.36 25.01
C GLY A 251 -14.47 23.88 24.80
N LEU A 252 -14.55 23.39 23.56
CA LEU A 252 -14.26 22.00 23.24
C LEU A 252 -12.78 21.64 23.36
N TYR A 253 -11.89 22.58 23.10
CA TYR A 253 -10.47 22.41 23.38
C TYR A 253 -10.23 22.24 24.88
N THR A 254 -10.90 23.05 25.68
CA THR A 254 -10.77 23.06 27.14
C THR A 254 -11.45 21.84 27.77
N ILE A 255 -12.63 21.43 27.31
CA ILE A 255 -13.38 20.29 27.87
C ILE A 255 -12.60 18.98 27.77
N GLN A 256 -11.79 18.80 26.72
CA GLN A 256 -10.93 17.62 26.58
C GLN A 256 -9.90 17.46 27.69
N THR A 257 -9.54 18.54 28.38
CA THR A 257 -8.61 18.45 29.52
C THR A 257 -9.23 17.82 30.76
N TYR A 258 -10.55 17.64 30.77
CA TYR A 258 -11.33 17.03 31.85
C TYR A 258 -11.82 15.62 31.51
N LEU A 259 -11.70 15.21 30.25
CA LEU A 259 -12.25 13.94 29.75
C LEU A 259 -11.15 12.92 29.46
N GLU A 260 -11.44 11.67 29.74
CA GLU A 260 -10.67 10.53 29.27
C GLU A 260 -10.96 10.24 27.79
N THR A 261 -10.00 9.64 27.07
CA THR A 261 -10.14 9.37 25.62
C THR A 261 -11.41 8.59 25.26
N HIS A 262 -11.85 7.69 26.14
CA HIS A 262 -13.05 6.90 25.90
C HIS A 262 -14.35 7.71 26.08
N GLU A 263 -14.35 8.73 26.94
CA GLU A 263 -15.47 9.63 27.23
C GLU A 263 -15.71 10.64 26.09
N LEU A 264 -14.70 10.87 25.23
CA LEU A 264 -14.83 11.73 24.04
C LEU A 264 -15.90 11.25 23.05
N SER A 265 -16.19 9.94 23.02
CA SER A 265 -17.25 9.41 22.15
C SER A 265 -18.63 9.79 22.67
N ASP A 266 -18.84 9.73 23.99
CA ASP A 266 -20.12 10.09 24.62
C ASP A 266 -20.33 11.60 24.55
N LEU A 267 -19.27 12.40 24.68
CA LEU A 267 -19.31 13.84 24.44
C LEU A 267 -19.97 14.17 23.09
N ILE A 268 -19.59 13.49 22.01
CA ILE A 268 -20.11 13.74 20.65
C ILE A 268 -21.62 13.60 20.56
N ASP A 269 -22.20 12.64 21.30
CA ASP A 269 -23.66 12.45 21.34
C ASP A 269 -24.37 13.54 22.13
N LYS A 270 -23.70 14.06 23.15
CA LYS A 270 -24.26 15.05 24.06
C LYS A 270 -24.03 16.48 23.59
N LEU A 271 -23.13 16.72 22.63
CA LEU A 271 -22.83 18.07 22.16
C LEU A 271 -24.08 18.78 21.59
N PRO A 272 -24.27 20.06 21.96
CA PRO A 272 -25.36 20.87 21.47
C PRO A 272 -25.13 21.25 19.99
N GLY A 273 -26.18 21.11 19.19
CA GLY A 273 -26.16 21.47 17.77
C GLY A 273 -25.45 20.45 16.86
N SER A 274 -25.84 20.46 15.59
CA SER A 274 -25.23 19.64 14.53
C SER A 274 -24.32 20.45 13.59
N ASN A 275 -24.24 21.77 13.79
CA ASN A 275 -23.58 22.72 12.89
C ASN A 275 -22.24 23.20 13.46
N LEU A 276 -21.33 22.25 13.72
CA LEU A 276 -19.96 22.60 14.09
C LEU A 276 -19.18 23.11 12.87
N SER A 277 -18.25 24.04 13.10
CA SER A 277 -17.26 24.42 12.09
C SER A 277 -16.40 23.22 11.69
N PHE A 278 -15.90 23.22 10.44
CA PHE A 278 -15.00 22.17 9.97
C PHE A 278 -13.74 22.05 10.85
N ILE A 279 -13.19 23.17 11.33
CA ILE A 279 -11.99 23.19 12.20
C ILE A 279 -12.27 22.44 13.49
N THR A 280 -13.44 22.65 14.09
CA THR A 280 -13.85 21.96 15.32
C THR A 280 -14.07 20.47 15.08
N VAL A 281 -14.72 20.08 13.98
CA VAL A 281 -14.88 18.66 13.63
C VAL A 281 -13.54 17.97 13.41
N LEU A 282 -12.62 18.64 12.70
CA LEU A 282 -11.26 18.14 12.46
C LEU A 282 -10.51 17.94 13.78
N PHE A 283 -10.63 18.89 14.71
CA PHE A 283 -10.06 18.79 16.05
C PHE A 283 -10.60 17.58 16.83
N LEU A 284 -11.92 17.36 16.83
CA LEU A 284 -12.54 16.20 17.49
C LEU A 284 -12.05 14.89 16.86
N LEU A 285 -12.03 14.78 15.53
CA LEU A 285 -11.56 13.59 14.82
C LEU A 285 -10.11 13.24 15.12
N LYS A 286 -9.24 14.25 15.26
CA LYS A 286 -7.84 14.06 15.63
C LYS A 286 -7.66 13.45 17.01
N LYS A 287 -8.62 13.71 17.91
CA LYS A 287 -8.59 13.27 19.31
C LYS A 287 -9.28 11.93 19.53
N LEU A 288 -10.15 11.53 18.60
CA LEU A 288 -10.73 10.19 18.57
C LEU A 288 -9.72 9.20 18.00
N GLU A 289 -9.10 8.41 18.88
CA GLU A 289 -8.10 7.42 18.50
C GLU A 289 -8.72 6.15 17.88
N THR A 290 -10.02 5.93 18.05
CA THR A 290 -10.70 4.71 17.59
C THR A 290 -11.45 4.92 16.28
N GLU A 291 -11.42 3.90 15.42
CA GLU A 291 -12.21 3.85 14.17
C GLU A 291 -13.70 4.11 14.44
N LYS A 292 -14.26 3.49 15.49
CA LYS A 292 -15.67 3.63 15.86
C LYS A 292 -15.99 5.08 16.25
N GLY A 293 -15.13 5.73 17.03
CA GLY A 293 -15.28 7.14 17.40
C GLY A 293 -15.22 8.06 16.19
N GLN A 294 -14.25 7.87 15.29
CA GLN A 294 -14.13 8.68 14.08
C GLN A 294 -15.35 8.54 13.15
N LEU A 295 -15.83 7.31 12.94
CA LEU A 295 -17.04 7.04 12.15
C LEU A 295 -18.28 7.71 12.75
N HIS A 296 -18.42 7.63 14.07
CA HIS A 296 -19.52 8.25 14.80
C HIS A 296 -19.53 9.77 14.65
N CYS A 297 -18.36 10.40 14.86
CA CYS A 297 -18.16 11.84 14.67
C CYS A 297 -18.51 12.31 13.27
N LEU A 298 -18.03 11.60 12.23
CA LEU A 298 -18.33 11.93 10.83
C LEU A 298 -19.83 11.88 10.52
N ARG A 299 -20.54 10.89 11.06
CA ARG A 299 -22.00 10.76 10.87
C ARG A 299 -22.76 11.84 11.62
N ARG A 300 -22.36 12.14 12.87
CA ARG A 300 -23.00 13.16 13.69
C ARG A 300 -22.89 14.55 13.07
N PHE A 301 -21.74 14.87 12.50
CA PHE A 301 -21.44 16.19 11.92
C PHE A 301 -21.34 16.17 10.39
N GLU A 302 -22.16 15.32 9.75
CA GLU A 302 -22.20 15.15 8.29
C GLU A 302 -22.39 16.48 7.55
N SER A 303 -23.20 17.39 8.09
CA SER A 303 -23.47 18.70 7.50
C SER A 303 -22.22 19.59 7.41
N ALA A 304 -21.33 19.53 8.40
CA ALA A 304 -20.06 20.27 8.40
C ALA A 304 -19.09 19.70 7.36
N VAL A 305 -19.07 18.37 7.25
CA VAL A 305 -18.25 17.63 6.28
C VAL A 305 -18.71 17.90 4.85
N LYS A 306 -20.03 17.96 4.60
CA LYS A 306 -20.61 18.33 3.29
C LYS A 306 -20.28 19.76 2.85
N LYS A 307 -20.01 20.66 3.80
CA LYS A 307 -19.68 22.07 3.53
C LYS A 307 -18.21 22.29 3.16
N ILE A 308 -17.35 21.26 3.23
CA ILE A 308 -15.95 21.37 2.81
C ILE A 308 -15.89 21.85 1.35
N ASP A 309 -15.23 22.97 1.13
CA ASP A 309 -15.14 23.62 -0.18
C ASP A 309 -13.72 23.97 -0.61
N LYS A 310 -12.72 23.70 0.22
CA LYS A 310 -11.30 23.93 -0.07
C LYS A 310 -10.51 22.64 -0.07
N ASP A 311 -9.63 22.48 -1.06
CA ASP A 311 -8.77 21.31 -1.21
C ASP A 311 -7.96 20.99 0.04
N HIS A 312 -7.35 22.00 0.67
CA HIS A 312 -6.54 21.77 1.88
C HIS A 312 -7.36 21.23 3.05
N GLN A 313 -8.64 21.59 3.16
CA GLN A 313 -9.53 21.05 4.20
C GLN A 313 -9.80 19.56 3.94
N PHE A 314 -10.06 19.18 2.68
CA PHE A 314 -10.21 17.78 2.29
C PHE A 314 -8.96 16.96 2.66
N TYR A 315 -7.77 17.40 2.26
CA TYR A 315 -6.54 16.66 2.53
C TYR A 315 -6.15 16.64 4.01
N ASN A 316 -6.41 17.71 4.77
CA ASN A 316 -6.21 17.72 6.22
C ASN A 316 -7.13 16.74 6.94
N LEU A 317 -8.38 16.62 6.51
CA LEU A 317 -9.30 15.62 7.06
C LEU A 317 -8.81 14.21 6.72
N MET A 318 -8.45 13.97 5.46
CA MET A 318 -7.96 12.68 4.99
C MET A 318 -6.73 12.20 5.75
N SER A 319 -5.78 13.10 6.04
CA SER A 319 -4.58 12.77 6.84
C SER A 319 -4.88 12.56 8.32
N THR A 320 -5.96 13.17 8.84
CA THR A 320 -6.40 13.01 10.23
C THR A 320 -7.11 11.67 10.46
N LEU A 321 -7.78 11.12 9.44
CA LEU A 321 -8.51 9.86 9.56
C LEU A 321 -7.57 8.65 9.67
N GLY A 322 -7.65 7.97 10.81
CA GLY A 322 -6.72 6.91 11.22
C GLY A 322 -6.88 5.62 10.42
N THR A 323 -8.07 5.35 9.89
CA THR A 323 -8.38 4.09 9.19
C THR A 323 -8.99 4.28 7.81
N GLY A 324 -8.91 3.23 6.98
CA GLY A 324 -9.51 3.22 5.64
C GLY A 324 -11.04 3.37 5.68
N LYS A 325 -11.72 2.70 6.62
CA LYS A 325 -13.19 2.79 6.74
C LYS A 325 -13.67 4.20 7.12
N ALA A 326 -12.94 4.91 7.96
CA ALA A 326 -13.28 6.29 8.30
C ALA A 326 -13.17 7.20 7.07
N GLN A 327 -12.14 6.99 6.24
CA GLN A 327 -11.99 7.67 4.95
C GLN A 327 -13.13 7.30 3.97
N GLU A 328 -13.51 6.02 3.86
CA GLU A 328 -14.65 5.57 3.04
C GLU A 328 -15.97 6.23 3.47
N GLN A 329 -16.25 6.28 4.77
CA GLN A 329 -17.43 6.96 5.30
C GLN A 329 -17.40 8.46 4.94
N PHE A 330 -16.24 9.11 5.03
CA PHE A 330 -16.10 10.50 4.61
C PHE A 330 -16.42 10.69 3.10
N ILE A 331 -15.90 9.84 2.22
CA ILE A 331 -16.27 9.89 0.79
C ILE A 331 -17.77 9.70 0.58
N SER A 332 -18.41 8.79 1.32
CA SER A 332 -19.84 8.56 1.16
C SER A 332 -20.68 9.81 1.49
N ILE A 333 -20.12 10.72 2.29
CA ILE A 333 -20.73 11.99 2.71
C ILE A 333 -20.36 13.13 1.75
N PHE A 334 -19.10 13.17 1.29
CA PHE A 334 -18.54 14.25 0.50
C PHE A 334 -18.93 14.15 -0.98
N THR A 335 -19.57 15.18 -1.53
CA THR A 335 -20.10 15.15 -2.91
C THR A 335 -19.04 15.35 -3.99
N GLY A 336 -17.79 15.63 -3.65
CA GLY A 336 -16.64 15.57 -4.58
C GLY A 336 -16.58 16.66 -5.65
N GLU A 337 -17.68 17.32 -6.00
CA GLU A 337 -17.80 18.20 -7.16
C GLU A 337 -16.77 19.33 -7.19
N LYS A 338 -16.61 20.04 -6.07
CA LYS A 338 -15.65 21.16 -5.97
C LYS A 338 -14.20 20.67 -6.05
N LEU A 339 -13.88 19.56 -5.37
CA LEU A 339 -12.54 18.96 -5.44
C LEU A 339 -12.24 18.45 -6.86
N ARG A 340 -13.23 17.84 -7.53
CA ARG A 340 -13.11 17.42 -8.93
C ARG A 340 -12.80 18.59 -9.85
N ALA A 341 -13.38 19.77 -9.59
CA ALA A 341 -13.13 20.97 -10.36
C ALA A 341 -11.69 21.50 -10.20
N SER A 342 -11.05 21.29 -9.04
CA SER A 342 -9.70 21.80 -8.79
C SER A 342 -8.61 21.04 -9.55
N PHE A 343 -8.85 19.78 -9.94
CA PHE A 343 -7.89 19.02 -10.75
C PHE A 343 -7.82 19.54 -12.19
N HIS A 344 -6.76 20.25 -12.53
CA HIS A 344 -6.56 20.75 -13.90
C HIS A 344 -5.55 19.92 -14.71
N THR A 345 -4.70 19.13 -14.05
CA THR A 345 -3.65 18.32 -14.69
C THR A 345 -3.51 16.95 -14.04
N TYR A 346 -3.00 15.97 -14.78
CA TYR A 346 -2.70 14.64 -14.24
C TYR A 346 -1.67 14.69 -13.11
N ASN A 347 -0.62 15.50 -13.24
CA ASN A 347 0.42 15.63 -12.19
C ASN A 347 -0.16 16.10 -10.85
N MET A 348 -1.20 16.94 -10.88
CA MET A 348 -1.90 17.34 -9.66
C MET A 348 -2.68 16.16 -9.07
N LEU A 349 -3.40 15.38 -9.89
CA LEU A 349 -4.07 14.17 -9.43
C LEU A 349 -3.08 13.20 -8.76
N GLU A 350 -1.98 12.93 -9.43
CA GLU A 350 -0.94 12.03 -8.96
C GLU A 350 -0.34 12.47 -7.62
N SER A 351 0.11 13.73 -7.50
CA SER A 351 0.63 14.26 -6.24
C SER A 351 -0.41 14.17 -5.11
N LYS A 352 -1.69 14.32 -5.42
CA LYS A 352 -2.76 14.18 -4.43
C LYS A 352 -3.05 12.73 -4.05
N MET A 353 -2.87 11.79 -4.96
CA MET A 353 -3.01 10.35 -4.69
C MET A 353 -1.96 9.86 -3.69
N GLU A 354 -0.78 10.47 -3.62
CA GLU A 354 0.26 10.12 -2.63
C GLU A 354 -0.18 10.29 -1.16
N TYR A 355 -1.15 11.18 -0.90
CA TYR A 355 -1.69 11.39 0.44
C TYR A 355 -2.81 10.40 0.80
N LEU A 356 -3.18 9.52 -0.13
CA LEU A 356 -4.28 8.57 0.04
C LEU A 356 -3.76 7.21 0.46
N LYS A 357 -4.47 6.55 1.38
CA LYS A 357 -4.18 5.17 1.72
C LYS A 357 -4.54 4.26 0.53
N PRO A 358 -3.76 3.21 0.21
CA PRO A 358 -4.02 2.33 -0.92
C PRO A 358 -5.46 1.79 -0.99
N ALA A 359 -6.00 1.34 0.15
CA ALA A 359 -7.37 0.82 0.25
C ALA A 359 -8.46 1.80 -0.23
N PHE A 360 -8.17 3.10 -0.18
CA PHE A 360 -9.11 4.18 -0.48
C PHE A 360 -9.05 4.66 -1.93
N MET A 361 -7.95 4.37 -2.63
CA MET A 361 -7.71 4.84 -3.99
C MET A 361 -8.87 4.53 -4.97
N PRO A 362 -9.49 3.33 -4.95
CA PRO A 362 -10.55 2.99 -5.90
C PRO A 362 -11.80 3.87 -5.75
N ASP A 363 -12.19 4.14 -4.51
CA ASP A 363 -13.37 4.95 -4.18
C ASP A 363 -13.14 6.43 -4.52
N PHE A 364 -11.94 6.94 -4.24
CA PHE A 364 -11.55 8.29 -4.64
C PHE A 364 -11.62 8.49 -6.15
N LEU A 365 -11.03 7.57 -6.92
CA LEU A 365 -11.01 7.66 -8.38
C LEU A 365 -12.41 7.52 -8.99
N SER A 366 -13.24 6.62 -8.46
CA SER A 366 -14.58 6.35 -9.02
C SER A 366 -15.64 7.37 -8.61
N LYS A 367 -15.68 7.77 -7.33
CA LYS A 367 -16.74 8.64 -6.78
C LYS A 367 -16.35 10.11 -6.81
N ILE A 368 -15.12 10.43 -6.43
CA ILE A 368 -14.68 11.83 -6.28
C ILE A 368 -14.18 12.38 -7.60
N ILE A 369 -13.15 11.78 -8.20
CA ILE A 369 -12.66 12.23 -9.51
C ILE A 369 -13.69 11.90 -10.59
N GLY A 370 -14.12 10.64 -10.65
CA GLY A 370 -15.10 10.18 -11.62
C GLY A 370 -14.52 9.96 -13.02
N LYS A 371 -15.20 9.12 -13.79
CA LYS A 371 -14.80 8.68 -15.14
C LYS A 371 -14.56 9.84 -16.11
N GLU A 372 -15.47 10.81 -16.15
CA GLU A 372 -15.38 11.95 -17.08
C GLU A 372 -14.12 12.77 -16.83
N LYS A 373 -13.84 13.07 -15.56
CA LYS A 373 -12.67 13.84 -15.18
C LYS A 373 -11.38 13.05 -15.39
N LEU A 374 -11.36 11.75 -15.06
CA LEU A 374 -10.20 10.90 -15.33
C LEU A 374 -9.87 10.85 -16.82
N ASN A 375 -10.88 10.74 -17.69
CA ASN A 375 -10.68 10.79 -19.14
C ASN A 375 -10.09 12.13 -19.61
N ALA A 376 -10.50 13.24 -18.99
CA ALA A 376 -9.98 14.57 -19.31
C ALA A 376 -8.56 14.82 -18.75
N LEU A 377 -8.17 14.15 -17.67
CA LEU A 377 -6.85 14.28 -17.05
C LEU A 377 -5.82 13.35 -17.71
N ILE A 378 -6.21 12.12 -18.01
CA ILE A 378 -5.36 11.10 -18.64
C ILE A 378 -5.51 11.24 -20.15
N THR A 379 -4.84 12.26 -20.68
CA THR A 379 -4.85 12.60 -22.11
C THR A 379 -3.86 11.79 -22.94
N GLU A 380 -2.69 11.51 -22.36
CA GLU A 380 -1.51 10.93 -23.02
C GLU A 380 -1.18 9.54 -22.45
N GLU A 381 -0.49 8.72 -23.23
CA GLU A 381 -0.09 7.36 -22.89
C GLU A 381 0.76 7.32 -21.61
N ARG A 382 1.71 8.26 -21.46
CA ARG A 382 2.54 8.36 -20.25
C ARG A 382 1.74 8.65 -18.98
N HIS A 383 0.60 9.35 -19.08
CA HIS A 383 -0.26 9.59 -17.92
C HIS A 383 -0.96 8.29 -17.52
N TYR A 384 -1.37 7.49 -18.51
CA TYR A 384 -2.00 6.20 -18.26
C TYR A 384 -1.03 5.19 -17.67
N ASP A 385 0.21 5.13 -18.16
CA ASP A 385 1.25 4.25 -17.61
C ASP A 385 1.51 4.56 -16.13
N ARG A 386 1.75 5.83 -15.80
CA ARG A 386 1.93 6.27 -14.40
C ARG A 386 0.69 5.99 -13.56
N PHE A 387 -0.50 6.11 -14.13
CA PHE A 387 -1.74 5.80 -13.43
C PHE A 387 -1.82 4.31 -13.10
N LEU A 388 -1.44 3.42 -14.02
CA LEU A 388 -1.36 1.98 -13.77
C LEU A 388 -0.33 1.65 -12.68
N GLU A 389 0.83 2.30 -12.67
CA GLU A 389 1.85 2.13 -11.62
C GLU A 389 1.29 2.44 -10.22
N GLN A 390 0.47 3.49 -10.08
CA GLN A 390 -0.20 3.84 -8.82
C GLN A 390 -1.25 2.81 -8.40
N LEU A 391 -1.87 2.11 -9.36
CA LEU A 391 -2.85 1.04 -9.08
C LEU A 391 -2.19 -0.31 -8.80
N LYS A 392 -0.96 -0.55 -9.27
CA LYS A 392 -0.24 -1.81 -9.11
C LYS A 392 -0.19 -2.36 -7.67
N PRO A 393 0.08 -1.56 -6.62
CA PRO A 393 0.15 -2.08 -5.25
C PRO A 393 -1.24 -2.38 -4.62
N LEU A 394 -2.34 -2.08 -5.31
CA LEU A 394 -3.68 -2.21 -4.77
C LEU A 394 -4.19 -3.66 -4.87
N GLN A 395 -4.83 -4.16 -3.80
CA GLN A 395 -5.48 -5.48 -3.80
C GLN A 395 -6.90 -5.40 -4.38
N ILE A 396 -6.99 -5.18 -5.70
CA ILE A 396 -8.27 -5.04 -6.42
C ILE A 396 -8.30 -5.92 -7.66
N SER A 397 -9.48 -6.06 -8.28
CA SER A 397 -9.59 -6.64 -9.62
C SER A 397 -9.25 -5.56 -10.66
N HIS A 398 -7.96 -5.41 -11.00
CA HIS A 398 -7.47 -4.30 -11.84
C HIS A 398 -8.21 -4.18 -13.17
N VAL A 399 -8.37 -5.28 -13.91
CA VAL A 399 -9.06 -5.26 -15.22
C VAL A 399 -10.51 -4.80 -15.07
N ARG A 400 -11.25 -5.33 -14.09
CA ARG A 400 -12.63 -4.93 -13.83
C ARG A 400 -12.75 -3.47 -13.41
N PHE A 401 -11.80 -3.00 -12.61
CA PHE A 401 -11.73 -1.61 -12.15
C PHE A 401 -11.37 -0.66 -13.29
N LEU A 402 -10.41 -1.00 -14.15
CA LEU A 402 -10.09 -0.21 -15.33
C LEU A 402 -11.30 -0.09 -16.28
N LYS A 403 -12.07 -1.17 -16.47
CA LYS A 403 -13.32 -1.15 -17.26
C LYS A 403 -14.43 -0.31 -16.63
N SER A 404 -14.42 -0.11 -15.31
CA SER A 404 -15.38 0.80 -14.67
C SER A 404 -14.99 2.27 -14.84
N LEU A 405 -13.68 2.56 -14.96
CA LEU A 405 -13.15 3.91 -15.11
C LEU A 405 -13.06 4.37 -16.58
N PHE A 406 -12.69 3.50 -17.50
CA PHE A 406 -12.44 3.82 -18.91
C PHE A 406 -13.28 2.93 -19.82
N SER A 407 -13.60 3.42 -21.03
CA SER A 407 -14.10 2.50 -22.07
C SER A 407 -12.93 1.74 -22.69
N GLU A 408 -13.21 0.58 -23.28
CA GLU A 408 -12.18 -0.22 -23.97
C GLU A 408 -11.55 0.57 -25.13
N GLU A 409 -12.35 1.33 -25.87
CA GLU A 409 -11.88 2.19 -26.97
C GLU A 409 -10.91 3.26 -26.46
N ARG A 410 -11.19 3.83 -25.28
CA ARG A 410 -10.30 4.83 -24.70
C ARG A 410 -8.97 4.21 -24.32
N ILE A 411 -8.97 3.04 -23.67
CA ILE A 411 -7.72 2.35 -23.32
C ILE A 411 -6.95 1.98 -24.60
N ARG A 412 -7.63 1.39 -25.60
CA ARG A 412 -7.01 1.07 -26.90
C ARG A 412 -6.40 2.29 -27.58
N SER A 413 -7.04 3.47 -27.49
CA SER A 413 -6.51 4.73 -28.01
C SER A 413 -5.24 5.19 -27.30
N LEU A 414 -5.01 4.74 -26.06
CA LEU A 414 -3.80 4.99 -25.26
C LEU A 414 -2.77 3.86 -25.40
N THR A 415 -3.06 2.84 -26.21
CA THR A 415 -2.21 1.67 -26.45
C THR A 415 -2.03 1.49 -27.96
N GLN A 416 -1.41 2.47 -28.62
CA GLN A 416 -1.26 2.48 -30.08
C GLN A 416 -0.01 1.76 -30.59
N SER A 417 0.91 1.38 -29.71
CA SER A 417 2.20 0.78 -30.09
C SER A 417 2.62 -0.35 -29.15
N HIS A 418 3.51 -1.21 -29.63
CA HIS A 418 4.03 -2.35 -28.88
C HIS A 418 4.84 -1.92 -27.64
N SER A 419 5.54 -0.78 -27.72
CA SER A 419 6.30 -0.23 -26.59
C SER A 419 5.37 0.26 -25.48
N TYR A 420 4.27 0.93 -25.83
CA TYR A 420 3.24 1.34 -24.87
C TYR A 420 2.54 0.13 -24.26
N LEU A 421 2.16 -0.87 -25.07
CA LEU A 421 1.57 -2.09 -24.53
C LEU A 421 2.52 -2.80 -23.54
N ALA A 422 3.81 -2.92 -23.86
CA ALA A 422 4.80 -3.50 -22.96
C ALA A 422 4.98 -2.68 -21.67
N SER A 423 4.97 -1.35 -21.76
CA SER A 423 5.01 -0.43 -20.61
C SER A 423 3.80 -0.61 -19.68
N GLN A 424 2.59 -0.68 -20.25
CA GLN A 424 1.37 -0.93 -19.50
C GLN A 424 1.36 -2.28 -18.80
N LEU A 425 1.81 -3.35 -19.48
CA LEU A 425 1.93 -4.67 -18.87
C LEU A 425 2.91 -4.64 -17.69
N LYS A 426 4.07 -3.98 -17.82
CA LYS A 426 5.01 -3.82 -16.69
C LYS A 426 4.40 -3.04 -15.51
N SER A 427 3.51 -2.11 -15.80
CA SER A 427 2.81 -1.28 -14.82
C SER A 427 1.62 -1.99 -14.16
N LEU A 428 1.20 -3.15 -14.68
CA LEU A 428 0.15 -3.99 -14.11
C LEU A 428 0.74 -5.16 -13.29
N PRO A 429 -0.03 -5.72 -12.34
CA PRO A 429 0.30 -7.00 -11.72
C PRO A 429 0.33 -8.12 -12.76
N GLU A 430 1.28 -9.05 -12.62
CA GLU A 430 1.54 -10.10 -13.62
C GLU A 430 0.35 -11.03 -13.83
N GLU A 431 -0.38 -11.33 -12.76
CA GLU A 431 -1.60 -12.14 -12.78
C GLU A 431 -2.73 -11.54 -13.63
N CYS A 432 -2.67 -10.24 -13.93
CA CYS A 432 -3.69 -9.55 -14.72
C CYS A 432 -3.34 -9.43 -16.21
N HIS A 433 -2.13 -9.82 -16.63
CA HIS A 433 -1.66 -9.57 -18.01
C HIS A 433 -2.55 -10.22 -19.07
N LEU A 434 -2.89 -11.50 -18.90
CA LEU A 434 -3.72 -12.23 -19.87
C LEU A 434 -5.14 -11.68 -19.96
N SER A 435 -5.77 -11.38 -18.81
CA SER A 435 -7.12 -10.80 -18.80
C SER A 435 -7.12 -9.38 -19.37
N TYR A 436 -6.08 -8.57 -19.13
CA TYR A 436 -5.93 -7.26 -19.75
C TYR A 436 -5.83 -7.36 -21.28
N LEU A 437 -4.98 -8.25 -21.78
CA LEU A 437 -4.82 -8.49 -23.22
C LEU A 437 -6.10 -9.02 -23.87
N LYS A 438 -6.80 -9.93 -23.20
CA LYS A 438 -8.01 -10.56 -23.73
C LYS A 438 -9.24 -9.66 -23.66
N GLU A 439 -9.47 -9.02 -22.52
CA GLU A 439 -10.74 -8.34 -22.21
C GLU A 439 -10.73 -6.83 -22.44
N ILE A 440 -9.56 -6.20 -22.55
CA ILE A 440 -9.43 -4.76 -22.79
C ILE A 440 -8.80 -4.51 -24.14
N ILE A 441 -7.57 -5.00 -24.36
CA ILE A 441 -6.88 -4.79 -25.65
C ILE A 441 -7.63 -5.52 -26.77
N GLY A 442 -7.91 -6.81 -26.58
CA GLY A 442 -8.61 -7.65 -27.54
C GLY A 442 -7.71 -8.10 -28.69
N SER A 443 -8.04 -9.25 -29.28
CA SER A 443 -7.23 -9.90 -30.32
C SER A 443 -6.99 -9.02 -31.54
N LYS A 444 -8.03 -8.33 -32.04
CA LYS A 444 -7.93 -7.50 -33.24
C LYS A 444 -6.96 -6.33 -33.07
N HIS A 445 -7.10 -5.55 -32.01
CA HIS A 445 -6.20 -4.41 -31.73
C HIS A 445 -4.78 -4.91 -31.42
N LEU A 446 -4.65 -6.04 -30.73
CA LEU A 446 -3.37 -6.68 -30.49
C LEU A 446 -2.68 -7.10 -31.79
N GLN A 447 -3.42 -7.65 -32.75
CA GLN A 447 -2.91 -7.93 -34.10
C GLN A 447 -2.48 -6.64 -34.79
N ASP A 448 -3.26 -5.57 -34.73
CA ASP A 448 -2.89 -4.28 -35.35
C ASP A 448 -1.56 -3.74 -34.79
N ILE A 449 -1.35 -3.82 -33.47
CA ILE A 449 -0.11 -3.38 -32.80
C ILE A 449 1.09 -4.28 -33.16
N LEU A 450 0.88 -5.59 -33.32
CA LEU A 450 1.96 -6.59 -33.45
C LEU A 450 2.21 -7.07 -34.88
N SER A 451 1.32 -6.74 -35.83
CA SER A 451 1.25 -7.28 -37.19
C SER A 451 2.49 -7.03 -38.06
N GLN A 452 3.36 -6.10 -37.67
CA GLN A 452 4.41 -5.61 -38.56
C GLN A 452 5.75 -6.34 -38.39
N ASN A 453 6.06 -6.89 -37.20
CA ASN A 453 7.40 -7.42 -36.93
C ASN A 453 7.46 -8.34 -35.70
N TYR A 454 8.14 -9.49 -35.82
CA TYR A 454 8.42 -10.41 -34.72
C TYR A 454 9.17 -9.75 -33.54
N CYS A 455 9.95 -8.70 -33.77
CA CYS A 455 10.62 -7.93 -32.71
C CYS A 455 9.60 -7.25 -31.78
N MET A 456 8.48 -6.76 -32.31
CA MET A 456 7.42 -6.13 -31.52
C MET A 456 6.74 -7.17 -30.62
N LEU A 457 6.43 -8.33 -31.19
CA LEU A 457 5.89 -9.48 -30.45
C LEU A 457 6.86 -9.92 -29.35
N ALA A 458 8.15 -10.03 -29.64
CA ALA A 458 9.16 -10.39 -28.65
C ALA A 458 9.20 -9.40 -27.47
N THR A 459 9.14 -8.10 -27.73
CA THR A 459 9.11 -7.06 -26.68
C THR A 459 7.91 -7.22 -25.74
N VAL A 460 6.73 -7.51 -26.29
CA VAL A 460 5.53 -7.74 -25.48
C VAL A 460 5.60 -9.06 -24.72
N LEU A 461 6.05 -10.14 -25.36
CA LEU A 461 6.20 -11.45 -24.72
C LEU A 461 7.15 -11.44 -23.52
N VAL A 462 8.24 -10.67 -23.58
CA VAL A 462 9.17 -10.49 -22.45
C VAL A 462 8.49 -9.88 -21.23
N SER A 463 7.43 -9.11 -21.42
CA SER A 463 6.68 -8.49 -20.33
C SER A 463 5.61 -9.41 -19.74
N ILE A 464 5.43 -10.62 -20.28
CA ILE A 464 4.45 -11.62 -19.85
C ILE A 464 5.18 -12.77 -19.19
N ARG A 465 4.57 -13.35 -18.13
CA ARG A 465 5.06 -14.54 -17.45
C ARG A 465 5.23 -15.70 -18.41
N ASP A 466 6.32 -16.45 -18.21
CA ASP A 466 6.71 -17.60 -19.02
C ASP A 466 5.57 -18.59 -19.27
N THR A 467 4.79 -18.93 -18.23
CA THR A 467 3.66 -19.87 -18.28
C THR A 467 2.49 -19.38 -19.14
N ASP A 468 2.37 -18.07 -19.33
CA ASP A 468 1.23 -17.41 -19.96
C ASP A 468 1.50 -17.07 -21.44
N ARG A 469 2.75 -17.18 -21.88
CA ARG A 469 3.17 -16.80 -23.25
C ARG A 469 2.48 -17.60 -24.33
N MET A 470 2.27 -18.91 -24.13
CA MET A 470 1.56 -19.77 -25.09
C MET A 470 0.09 -19.34 -25.26
N ALA A 471 -0.59 -19.03 -24.16
CA ALA A 471 -1.97 -18.56 -24.17
C ALA A 471 -2.07 -17.19 -24.87
N MET A 472 -1.14 -16.27 -24.60
CA MET A 472 -1.10 -14.99 -25.32
C MET A 472 -0.92 -15.18 -26.83
N LEU A 473 -0.01 -16.06 -27.25
CA LEU A 473 0.26 -16.31 -28.66
C LEU A 473 -0.95 -16.93 -29.36
N PHE A 474 -1.46 -18.04 -28.86
CA PHE A 474 -2.40 -18.81 -29.68
C PHE A 474 -3.85 -18.67 -29.26
N ASP A 475 -4.14 -18.36 -28.00
CA ASP A 475 -5.52 -18.25 -27.52
C ASP A 475 -6.03 -16.80 -27.59
N ILE A 476 -5.13 -15.81 -27.51
CA ILE A 476 -5.47 -14.39 -27.63
C ILE A 476 -5.16 -13.87 -29.04
N LEU A 477 -3.90 -13.95 -29.49
CA LEU A 477 -3.52 -13.41 -30.80
C LEU A 477 -4.05 -14.28 -31.95
N GLY A 478 -4.03 -15.61 -31.78
CA GLY A 478 -4.58 -16.59 -32.72
C GLY A 478 -3.52 -17.18 -33.66
N GLU A 479 -3.71 -18.45 -34.04
CA GLU A 479 -2.74 -19.21 -34.83
C GLU A 479 -2.39 -18.54 -36.15
N THR A 480 -3.37 -18.03 -36.89
CA THR A 480 -3.16 -17.38 -38.18
C THR A 480 -2.28 -16.13 -38.08
N ALA A 481 -2.48 -15.32 -37.05
CA ALA A 481 -1.71 -14.10 -36.81
C ALA A 481 -0.28 -14.42 -36.37
N VAL A 482 -0.10 -15.40 -35.47
CA VAL A 482 1.23 -15.86 -35.05
C VAL A 482 2.01 -16.40 -36.25
N GLN A 483 1.38 -17.21 -37.10
CA GLN A 483 1.98 -17.77 -38.30
C GLN A 483 2.36 -16.69 -39.33
N SER A 484 1.61 -15.58 -39.40
CA SER A 484 1.95 -14.45 -40.27
C SER A 484 3.15 -13.65 -39.74
N ILE A 485 3.24 -13.45 -38.42
CA ILE A 485 4.32 -12.68 -37.78
C ILE A 485 5.62 -13.49 -37.72
N ILE A 486 5.50 -14.81 -37.54
CA ILE A 486 6.61 -15.76 -37.45
C ILE A 486 6.41 -16.83 -38.52
N PRO A 487 6.76 -16.54 -39.79
CA PRO A 487 6.66 -17.53 -40.85
C PRO A 487 7.45 -18.80 -40.49
N SER A 488 6.85 -19.97 -40.69
CA SER A 488 7.47 -21.25 -40.36
C SER A 488 8.74 -21.52 -41.19
N TYR A 489 8.88 -20.84 -42.34
CA TYR A 489 10.00 -20.92 -43.30
C TYR A 489 10.52 -19.53 -43.67
N GLY A 490 11.80 -19.42 -44.03
CA GLY A 490 12.41 -18.19 -44.55
C GLY A 490 12.93 -17.19 -43.50
N ASN A 491 12.32 -17.11 -42.31
CA ASN A 491 12.79 -16.22 -41.23
C ASN A 491 13.18 -17.00 -39.96
N LEU A 492 14.28 -17.76 -40.07
CA LEU A 492 14.83 -18.56 -38.97
C LEU A 492 15.11 -17.72 -37.72
N ARG A 493 15.56 -16.46 -37.90
CA ARG A 493 15.86 -15.55 -36.80
C ARG A 493 14.62 -15.20 -35.97
N ALA A 494 13.48 -14.97 -36.61
CA ALA A 494 12.22 -14.71 -35.92
C ALA A 494 11.79 -15.92 -35.07
N LYS A 495 11.83 -17.10 -35.69
CA LYS A 495 11.48 -18.37 -35.05
C LYS A 495 12.37 -18.65 -33.84
N GLU A 496 13.69 -18.58 -34.01
CA GLU A 496 14.65 -18.80 -32.93
C GLU A 496 14.44 -17.80 -31.79
N LYS A 497 14.31 -16.50 -32.12
CA LYS A 497 14.13 -15.46 -31.11
C LYS A 497 12.89 -15.69 -30.26
N ILE A 498 11.74 -15.99 -30.89
CA ILE A 498 10.50 -16.23 -30.15
C ILE A 498 10.54 -17.56 -29.40
N GLN A 499 11.06 -18.63 -30.02
CA GLN A 499 11.20 -19.93 -29.38
C GLN A 499 12.06 -19.87 -28.11
N THR A 500 13.10 -19.03 -28.06
CA THR A 500 13.90 -18.85 -26.83
C THR A 500 13.12 -18.24 -25.68
N LEU A 501 12.04 -17.50 -25.95
CA LEU A 501 11.14 -16.93 -24.95
C LEU A 501 10.06 -17.91 -24.49
N ILE A 502 9.92 -19.07 -25.15
CA ILE A 502 8.96 -20.10 -24.75
C ILE A 502 9.63 -21.07 -23.75
N PRO A 503 8.92 -21.47 -22.67
CA PRO A 503 9.41 -22.48 -21.74
C PRO A 503 9.81 -23.76 -22.45
N SER A 504 10.91 -24.39 -22.03
CA SER A 504 11.52 -25.54 -22.71
C SER A 504 10.54 -26.68 -23.01
N GLU A 505 9.65 -26.94 -22.08
CA GLU A 505 8.61 -27.96 -22.08
C GLU A 505 7.49 -27.67 -23.10
N GLN A 506 7.27 -26.41 -23.46
CA GLN A 506 6.24 -25.98 -24.43
C GLN A 506 6.81 -25.71 -25.83
N ARG A 507 8.14 -25.73 -26.01
CA ARG A 507 8.77 -25.41 -27.30
C ARG A 507 8.34 -26.33 -28.43
N GLN A 508 8.17 -27.62 -28.15
CA GLN A 508 7.73 -28.58 -29.17
C GLN A 508 6.30 -28.28 -29.62
N GLU A 509 5.39 -28.03 -28.68
CA GLU A 509 4.01 -27.62 -28.98
C GLU A 509 3.97 -26.31 -29.77
N PHE A 510 4.76 -25.30 -29.36
CA PHE A 510 4.90 -24.05 -30.10
C PHE A 510 5.28 -24.28 -31.56
N LEU A 511 6.30 -25.12 -31.82
CA LEU A 511 6.75 -25.45 -33.17
C LEU A 511 5.67 -26.17 -33.99
N GLU A 512 4.90 -27.05 -33.36
CA GLU A 512 3.81 -27.78 -34.02
C GLU A 512 2.62 -26.89 -34.35
N ARG A 513 2.27 -25.93 -33.49
CA ARG A 513 1.19 -24.95 -33.73
C ARG A 513 1.58 -23.87 -34.74
N LEU A 514 2.88 -23.62 -34.91
CA LEU A 514 3.39 -22.70 -35.92
C LEU A 514 3.27 -23.22 -37.37
N LEU A 515 3.00 -24.51 -37.56
CA LEU A 515 2.82 -25.07 -38.90
C LEU A 515 1.36 -24.91 -39.36
N PRO A 516 1.09 -24.23 -40.49
CA PRO A 516 -0.24 -24.20 -41.09
C PRO A 516 -0.76 -25.60 -41.40
N ALA A 517 -2.08 -25.81 -41.40
CA ALA A 517 -2.67 -27.12 -41.67
C ALA A 517 -2.22 -27.72 -43.02
N ALA A 518 -2.20 -26.91 -44.08
CA ALA A 518 -1.73 -27.32 -45.40
C ALA A 518 -0.25 -27.75 -45.40
N GLU A 519 0.56 -27.12 -44.55
CA GLU A 519 1.98 -27.44 -44.39
C GLU A 519 2.16 -28.76 -43.63
N LYS A 520 1.32 -29.04 -42.62
CA LYS A 520 1.29 -30.33 -41.92
C LYS A 520 0.93 -31.46 -42.87
N GLU A 521 -0.12 -31.28 -43.68
CA GLU A 521 -0.52 -32.25 -44.71
C GLU A 521 0.60 -32.46 -45.74
N ALA A 522 1.21 -31.38 -46.23
CA ALA A 522 2.31 -31.48 -47.19
C ALA A 522 3.53 -32.19 -46.57
N ARG A 523 3.83 -31.94 -45.29
CA ARG A 523 4.88 -32.64 -44.56
C ARG A 523 4.60 -34.13 -44.46
N GLU A 524 3.39 -34.53 -44.08
CA GLU A 524 2.99 -35.94 -44.03
C GLU A 524 3.14 -36.59 -45.42
N TRP A 525 2.71 -35.92 -46.47
CA TRP A 525 2.85 -36.39 -47.84
C TRP A 525 4.33 -36.55 -48.27
N VAL A 526 5.16 -35.52 -48.06
CA VAL A 526 6.60 -35.56 -48.41
C VAL A 526 7.32 -36.64 -47.61
N MET A 527 7.01 -36.78 -46.32
CA MET A 527 7.63 -37.80 -45.47
C MET A 527 7.16 -39.21 -45.85
N GLY A 528 5.88 -39.40 -46.18
CA GLY A 528 5.35 -40.65 -46.72
C GLY A 528 6.05 -41.04 -48.01
N LEU A 529 6.24 -40.08 -48.92
CA LEU A 529 6.93 -40.32 -50.17
C LEU A 529 8.42 -40.63 -49.96
N ARG A 530 9.08 -39.92 -49.04
CA ARG A 530 10.47 -40.21 -48.66
C ARG A 530 10.62 -41.64 -48.11
N GLN A 531 9.67 -42.09 -47.28
CA GLN A 531 9.64 -43.47 -46.78
C GLN A 531 9.41 -44.48 -47.91
N SER A 532 8.58 -44.14 -48.89
CA SER A 532 8.41 -44.95 -50.11
C SER A 532 9.71 -45.08 -50.90
N ILE A 533 10.47 -43.99 -51.08
CA ILE A 533 11.79 -44.02 -51.73
C ILE A 533 12.74 -44.94 -50.95
N LEU A 534 12.74 -44.89 -49.62
CA LEU A 534 13.57 -45.74 -48.77
C LEU A 534 13.23 -47.22 -48.92
N LYS A 535 11.94 -47.58 -48.91
CA LYS A 535 11.47 -48.98 -48.96
C LYS A 535 11.58 -49.63 -50.34
N ASN A 536 11.44 -48.87 -51.42
CA ASN A 536 11.41 -49.43 -52.77
C ASN A 536 12.81 -49.83 -53.27
N GLN A 537 12.92 -51.01 -53.89
CA GLN A 537 14.14 -51.43 -54.59
C GLN A 537 14.07 -50.97 -56.06
N PHE A 538 14.92 -50.03 -56.44
CA PHE A 538 15.01 -49.56 -57.82
C PHE A 538 15.99 -50.44 -58.60
N LYS A 539 15.54 -51.06 -59.68
CA LYS A 539 16.40 -51.80 -60.61
C LYS A 539 16.60 -50.97 -61.87
N LEU A 540 17.78 -50.39 -62.02
CA LEU A 540 18.17 -49.60 -63.19
C LEU A 540 18.55 -50.55 -64.34
N GLY A 541 18.06 -50.29 -65.56
CA GLY A 541 18.28 -51.15 -66.71
C GLY A 541 19.74 -51.16 -67.17
N PHE A 542 20.18 -52.29 -67.74
CA PHE A 542 21.58 -52.55 -68.16
C PHE A 542 21.99 -51.85 -69.47
N MET A 543 21.04 -51.23 -70.19
CA MET A 543 21.34 -50.41 -71.37
C MET A 543 20.75 -49.03 -71.18
N GLY A 544 21.62 -48.08 -70.82
CA GLY A 544 21.27 -46.68 -70.63
C GLY A 544 20.83 -46.03 -71.93
N LYS A 545 19.52 -45.99 -72.16
CA LYS A 545 18.85 -45.00 -73.01
C LYS A 545 17.48 -44.68 -72.40
N GLY A 546 17.54 -43.87 -71.33
CA GLY A 546 16.38 -43.38 -70.58
C GLY A 546 16.74 -42.96 -69.15
N GLY A 547 17.60 -41.95 -68.99
CA GLY A 547 17.90 -41.27 -67.71
C GLY A 547 18.85 -42.00 -66.76
N GLY A 548 20.08 -41.50 -66.61
CA GLY A 548 21.09 -42.05 -65.70
C GLY A 548 20.61 -42.15 -64.25
N GLY A 549 20.86 -43.28 -63.59
CA GLY A 549 20.60 -43.39 -62.16
C GLY A 549 21.62 -42.58 -61.37
N VAL A 550 21.14 -41.82 -60.39
CA VAL A 550 21.94 -41.02 -59.46
C VAL A 550 22.02 -41.71 -58.12
N ASP A 551 23.14 -41.55 -57.43
CA ASP A 551 23.31 -42.04 -56.06
C ASP A 551 22.76 -41.00 -55.09
N ILE A 552 21.86 -41.41 -54.20
CA ILE A 552 21.38 -40.61 -53.09
C ILE A 552 21.99 -41.12 -51.79
N THR A 553 22.31 -40.21 -50.88
CA THR A 553 22.76 -40.55 -49.52
C THR A 553 21.55 -40.75 -48.61
N LEU A 554 21.52 -41.89 -47.93
CA LEU A 554 20.49 -42.28 -46.97
C LEU A 554 20.80 -41.72 -45.56
N PRO A 555 19.82 -41.70 -44.64
CA PRO A 555 20.02 -41.19 -43.28
C PRO A 555 21.10 -41.93 -42.47
N ASP A 556 21.40 -43.18 -42.80
CA ASP A 556 22.45 -44.00 -42.16
C ASP A 556 23.84 -43.80 -42.79
N GLY A 557 23.97 -42.86 -43.75
CA GLY A 557 25.21 -42.58 -44.48
C GLY A 557 25.47 -43.51 -45.66
N SER A 558 24.64 -44.54 -45.87
CA SER A 558 24.77 -45.43 -47.03
C SER A 558 24.30 -44.76 -48.32
N THR A 559 24.79 -45.24 -49.48
CA THR A 559 24.39 -44.73 -50.80
C THR A 559 23.41 -45.68 -51.47
N LYS A 560 22.33 -45.14 -52.04
CA LYS A 560 21.33 -45.89 -52.79
C LYS A 560 21.19 -45.32 -54.19
N ARG A 561 21.30 -46.17 -55.22
CA ARG A 561 21.13 -45.73 -56.61
C ARG A 561 19.66 -45.71 -57.02
N VAL A 562 19.19 -44.56 -57.48
CA VAL A 562 17.78 -44.31 -57.85
C VAL A 562 17.67 -43.65 -59.22
N PRO A 563 16.51 -43.69 -59.90
CA PRO A 563 16.30 -42.90 -61.13
C PRO A 563 16.53 -41.40 -60.88
N ALA A 564 17.08 -40.67 -61.87
CA ALA A 564 17.37 -39.23 -61.74
C ALA A 564 16.18 -38.39 -61.21
N THR A 565 14.96 -38.68 -61.65
CA THR A 565 13.73 -38.02 -61.19
C THR A 565 13.42 -38.30 -59.72
N VAL A 566 13.67 -39.53 -59.24
CA VAL A 566 13.58 -39.90 -57.82
C VAL A 566 14.70 -39.24 -57.02
N GLY A 567 15.89 -39.07 -57.62
CA GLY A 567 16.98 -38.30 -57.06
C GLY A 567 16.61 -36.83 -56.82
N ARG A 568 16.00 -36.17 -57.81
CA ARG A 568 15.47 -34.80 -57.65
C ARG A 568 14.37 -34.71 -56.59
N GLN A 569 13.48 -35.70 -56.52
CA GLN A 569 12.48 -35.78 -55.44
C GLN A 569 13.14 -35.91 -54.06
N TRP A 570 14.18 -36.75 -53.94
CA TRP A 570 14.95 -36.91 -52.71
C TRP A 570 15.61 -35.59 -52.30
N GLU A 571 16.21 -34.88 -53.25
CA GLU A 571 16.80 -33.56 -53.04
C GLU A 571 15.78 -32.52 -52.56
N HIS A 572 14.61 -32.41 -53.20
CA HIS A 572 13.56 -31.51 -52.72
C HIS A 572 13.06 -31.87 -51.32
N SER A 573 12.95 -33.16 -50.99
CA SER A 573 12.61 -33.57 -49.62
C SER A 573 13.71 -33.25 -48.60
N ASN A 574 14.99 -33.35 -48.98
CA ASN A 574 16.12 -32.94 -48.14
C ASN A 574 16.12 -31.42 -47.92
N ASN A 575 15.84 -30.64 -48.97
CA ASN A 575 15.74 -29.19 -48.88
C ASN A 575 14.58 -28.76 -47.97
N ALA A 576 13.47 -29.50 -47.93
CA ALA A 576 12.40 -29.27 -46.97
C ALA A 576 12.80 -29.63 -45.53
N LEU A 577 13.50 -30.75 -45.35
CA LEU A 577 14.01 -31.18 -44.04
C LEU A 577 15.06 -30.21 -43.47
N SER A 578 15.90 -29.62 -44.31
CA SER A 578 16.84 -28.57 -43.93
C SER A 578 16.18 -27.19 -43.78
N CYS A 579 14.85 -27.10 -43.91
CA CYS A 579 14.08 -25.85 -43.89
C CYS A 579 14.51 -24.82 -44.97
N SER A 580 15.16 -25.28 -46.04
CA SER A 580 15.57 -24.44 -47.18
C SER A 580 14.40 -24.09 -48.10
N ILE A 581 13.37 -24.94 -48.16
CA ILE A 581 12.08 -24.70 -48.82
C ILE A 581 10.94 -25.21 -47.92
N SER A 582 9.70 -24.78 -48.17
CA SER A 582 8.52 -25.34 -47.48
C SER A 582 8.22 -26.78 -47.94
N PHE A 583 7.53 -27.57 -47.13
CA PHE A 583 6.98 -28.86 -47.54
C PHE A 583 5.90 -28.72 -48.61
N ILE A 584 5.13 -27.62 -48.62
CA ILE A 584 4.21 -27.33 -49.74
C ILE A 584 5.00 -27.18 -51.05
N GLU A 585 6.06 -26.37 -51.05
CA GLU A 585 6.89 -26.18 -52.23
C GLU A 585 7.60 -27.48 -52.63
N ALA A 586 8.11 -28.25 -51.67
CA ALA A 586 8.70 -29.55 -51.94
C ALA A 586 7.67 -30.52 -52.53
N ARG A 587 6.44 -30.59 -51.99
CA ARG A 587 5.34 -31.40 -52.55
C ARG A 587 5.08 -31.00 -54.00
N THR A 588 4.95 -29.71 -54.30
CA THR A 588 4.73 -29.20 -55.67
C THR A 588 5.87 -29.58 -56.60
N ARG A 589 7.13 -29.32 -56.22
CA ARG A 589 8.31 -29.67 -57.04
C ARG A 589 8.48 -31.18 -57.22
N MET A 590 8.18 -31.96 -56.17
CA MET A 590 8.22 -33.43 -56.22
C MET A 590 7.12 -33.99 -57.13
N LYS A 591 5.92 -33.41 -57.13
CA LYS A 591 4.85 -33.75 -58.08
C LYS A 591 5.24 -33.40 -59.51
N GLN A 592 5.81 -32.22 -59.76
CA GLN A 592 6.32 -31.81 -61.08
C GLN A 592 7.37 -32.80 -61.63
N CYS A 593 8.29 -33.30 -60.79
CA CYS A 593 9.25 -34.33 -61.18
C CYS A 593 8.58 -35.62 -61.71
N VAL A 594 7.38 -35.96 -61.21
CA VAL A 594 6.61 -37.10 -61.71
C VAL A 594 5.95 -36.79 -63.05
N THR A 595 5.38 -35.61 -63.20
CA THR A 595 4.76 -35.17 -64.45
C THR A 595 5.77 -35.08 -65.59
N GLU A 596 6.94 -34.48 -65.34
CA GLU A 596 8.06 -34.46 -66.30
C GLU A 596 8.50 -35.88 -66.68
N SER A 597 8.61 -36.78 -65.70
CA SER A 597 8.94 -38.20 -65.93
C SER A 597 7.90 -38.94 -66.76
N LYS A 598 6.65 -38.49 -66.79
CA LYS A 598 5.57 -39.04 -67.64
C LYS A 598 5.63 -38.45 -69.06
N ASN A 599 5.91 -37.16 -69.20
CA ASN A 599 5.93 -36.45 -70.49
C ASN A 599 7.20 -36.70 -71.32
N ASP A 600 8.36 -36.89 -70.68
CA ASP A 600 9.64 -37.19 -71.38
C ASP A 600 9.73 -38.63 -71.91
N ASN A 601 8.72 -39.48 -71.66
CA ASN A 601 8.72 -40.86 -72.12
C ASN A 601 7.86 -41.04 -73.37
N SER A 602 8.52 -41.37 -74.49
CA SER A 602 7.90 -42.29 -75.46
C SER A 602 7.40 -43.54 -74.72
N LEU A 603 6.26 -44.12 -75.15
CA LEU A 603 5.70 -45.37 -74.59
C LEU A 603 6.79 -46.45 -74.31
N VAL A 604 7.85 -46.48 -75.11
CA VAL A 604 9.00 -47.40 -75.02
C VAL A 604 9.81 -47.27 -73.71
N THR A 605 10.04 -46.07 -73.17
CA THR A 605 10.78 -45.88 -71.91
C THR A 605 9.96 -46.21 -70.67
N TRP A 606 8.63 -46.18 -70.77
CA TRP A 606 7.74 -46.62 -69.68
C TRP A 606 7.67 -48.16 -69.60
N PHE A 607 7.59 -48.85 -70.76
CA PHE A 607 7.57 -50.32 -70.83
C PHE A 607 8.91 -51.00 -70.48
N THR A 608 10.03 -50.28 -70.52
CA THR A 608 11.37 -50.81 -70.17
C THR A 608 11.73 -50.63 -68.69
N ARG A 609 10.88 -49.98 -67.89
CA ARG A 609 11.06 -49.87 -66.43
C ARG A 609 10.79 -51.23 -65.76
N ARG A 610 11.79 -51.76 -65.05
CA ARG A 610 11.63 -52.99 -64.23
C ARG A 610 10.58 -52.78 -63.12
N SER A 611 9.96 -53.89 -62.68
CA SER A 611 8.79 -53.93 -61.79
C SER A 611 8.87 -53.03 -60.55
N GLY A 612 10.04 -52.84 -59.93
CA GLY A 612 10.20 -51.95 -58.77
C GLY A 612 10.02 -50.46 -59.07
N THR A 613 10.56 -49.98 -60.19
CA THR A 613 10.38 -48.58 -60.63
C THR A 613 8.94 -48.34 -61.09
N LYS A 614 8.33 -49.32 -61.75
CA LYS A 614 6.91 -49.28 -62.15
C LYS A 614 5.98 -49.20 -60.93
N LYS A 615 6.18 -50.08 -59.93
CA LYS A 615 5.44 -50.07 -58.67
C LYS A 615 5.54 -48.74 -57.92
N TYR A 616 6.69 -48.08 -57.93
CA TYR A 616 6.87 -46.76 -57.29
C TYR A 616 6.00 -45.67 -57.94
N TYR A 617 5.92 -45.61 -59.27
CA TYR A 617 5.09 -44.60 -59.96
C TYR A 617 3.59 -44.97 -60.04
N GLU A 618 3.21 -46.20 -59.74
CA GLU A 618 1.82 -46.67 -59.68
C GLU A 618 1.17 -46.49 -58.30
N GLN A 619 1.92 -45.93 -57.34
CA GLN A 619 1.41 -45.67 -55.99
C GLN A 619 0.22 -44.68 -56.03
N PRO A 620 -0.79 -44.85 -55.16
CA PRO A 620 -1.98 -44.01 -55.12
C PRO A 620 -1.69 -42.50 -55.08
N GLU A 621 -0.61 -42.12 -54.40
CA GLU A 621 -0.12 -40.76 -54.21
C GLU A 621 0.27 -40.05 -55.52
N PHE A 622 0.40 -40.80 -56.62
CA PHE A 622 0.72 -40.33 -57.97
C PHE A 622 -0.39 -40.54 -59.01
N LYS A 623 -1.50 -41.19 -58.61
CA LYS A 623 -2.67 -41.45 -59.45
C LYS A 623 -3.73 -40.34 -59.34
N ALA A 624 -3.72 -39.56 -58.26
CA ALA A 624 -4.80 -38.63 -57.92
C ALA A 624 -4.87 -37.33 -58.76
N ASP A 625 -3.87 -37.00 -59.60
CA ASP A 625 -3.83 -35.72 -60.33
C ASP A 625 -3.86 -35.87 -61.88
N VAL A 626 -4.23 -37.04 -62.42
CA VAL A 626 -4.25 -37.27 -63.90
C VAL A 626 -5.67 -37.21 -64.49
N GLU A 627 -6.72 -37.10 -63.68
CA GLU A 627 -8.11 -37.14 -64.19
C GLU A 627 -8.71 -35.77 -64.56
N ASP A 628 -8.01 -34.65 -64.39
CA ASP A 628 -8.61 -33.31 -64.60
C ASP A 628 -8.20 -32.56 -65.89
N ASP A 629 -7.42 -33.16 -66.80
CA ASP A 629 -6.91 -32.46 -68.00
C ASP A 629 -7.15 -33.17 -69.35
N ASN A 630 -8.05 -34.16 -69.39
CA ASN A 630 -8.49 -34.78 -70.64
C ASN A 630 -9.92 -34.36 -71.01
N ASP A 631 -10.14 -33.07 -71.21
CA ASP A 631 -11.21 -32.57 -72.06
C ASP A 631 -10.64 -32.22 -73.44
N TRP A 632 -10.34 -33.26 -74.23
CA TRP A 632 -10.16 -33.14 -75.68
C TRP A 632 -11.43 -33.67 -76.33
N THR A 633 -12.42 -32.80 -76.48
CA THR A 633 -13.53 -33.01 -77.43
C THR A 633 -12.99 -33.00 -78.85
N LEU A 634 -13.15 -34.12 -79.55
CA LEU A 634 -13.12 -34.21 -81.01
C LEU A 634 -14.37 -33.52 -81.58
N THR A 635 -14.18 -32.38 -82.25
CA THR A 635 -14.91 -31.97 -83.47
C THR A 635 -13.92 -31.34 -84.43
#